data_AF-A0A9D6CFV2-F1
#
_entry.id   AF-A0A9D6CFV2-F1
#
_cell.length_a   1.000
_cell.length_b   1.000
_cell.length_c   1.000
_cell.angle_alpha   90.00
_cell.angle_beta   90.00
_cell.angle_gamma   90.00
#
_symmetry.space_group_name_H-M   'P 1'
#
loop_
_entity.id
_entity.type
_entity.pdbx_description
1 polymer ?
#
loop_
_entity_poly.entity_id
_entity_poly.type
_entity_poly.pdbx_seq_one_letter_code
_entity_poly.pdbx_strand_id
1 'polypeptide(L)'
;MQPTPIDRSLTHAVSRGDLVRVGSEFDGGYVVPAEILANCDGILGLGIHADWSFEEQALARMAVRRADLYDPTTTLPWLWRRAPWGIVRVLGGLLSGKAKRVADGRARLAAPWRYGRFFRDPVRHVRAFIGPEDRAGQVGIARAIAALRARGASRIVLKMDIEGGEYETLAGIARWGDAVDLLLVEFHGIHTDPARFNATMRELSELFVPAHLHGNNSAPLTADGFPSMVEITFVSRRVLPQPIEVAERAYPDARLDRPNSLRGPDVSFRA
;
A
#
# COMPACT_ATOMS: atom_id res chain seq x y z
N MET A 1 28.23 -13.54 -11.16
CA MET A 1 27.32 -14.45 -10.43
C MET A 1 25.97 -14.36 -11.11
N GLN A 2 25.29 -15.48 -11.35
CA GLN A 2 23.89 -15.40 -11.79
C GLN A 2 23.06 -14.76 -10.66
N PRO A 3 22.09 -13.89 -10.99
CA PRO A 3 21.25 -13.27 -9.97
C PRO A 3 20.46 -14.35 -9.21
N THR A 4 20.35 -14.20 -7.89
CA THR A 4 19.52 -15.07 -7.05
C THR A 4 18.08 -15.06 -7.58
N PRO A 5 17.47 -16.21 -7.91
CA PRO A 5 16.08 -16.26 -8.37
C PRO A 5 15.13 -15.87 -7.23
N ILE A 6 13.94 -15.36 -7.58
CA ILE A 6 12.90 -15.09 -6.58
C ILE A 6 12.30 -16.41 -6.10
N ASP A 7 12.18 -16.56 -4.78
CA ASP A 7 11.54 -17.72 -4.16
C ASP A 7 10.01 -17.58 -4.23
N ARG A 8 9.42 -18.06 -5.34
CA ARG A 8 7.97 -17.97 -5.60
C ARG A 8 7.13 -18.78 -4.62
N SER A 9 7.71 -19.73 -3.89
CA SER A 9 6.95 -20.47 -2.88
C SER A 9 6.44 -19.58 -1.74
N LEU A 10 7.10 -18.44 -1.52
CA LEU A 10 6.72 -17.43 -0.52
C LEU A 10 5.65 -16.45 -1.04
N THR A 11 5.33 -16.48 -2.33
CA THR A 11 4.33 -15.59 -2.96
C THR A 11 3.00 -16.28 -3.23
N HIS A 12 2.89 -17.59 -2.97
CA HIS A 12 1.63 -18.32 -3.07
C HIS A 12 0.54 -17.67 -2.19
N ALA A 13 -0.64 -17.48 -2.77
CA ALA A 13 -1.72 -16.74 -2.14
C ALA A 13 -2.86 -17.65 -1.66
N VAL A 14 -3.53 -17.24 -0.57
CA VAL A 14 -4.78 -17.88 -0.12
C VAL A 14 -5.90 -17.69 -1.14
N SER A 15 -6.70 -18.73 -1.35
CA SER A 15 -7.91 -18.62 -2.17
C SER A 15 -9.01 -17.88 -1.41
N ARG A 16 -9.44 -16.72 -1.89
CA ARG A 16 -10.53 -15.94 -1.30
C ARG A 16 -11.51 -15.44 -2.36
N GLY A 17 -12.81 -15.61 -2.09
CA GLY A 17 -13.89 -15.16 -2.98
C GLY A 17 -14.36 -13.73 -2.73
N ASP A 18 -13.93 -13.12 -1.62
CA ASP A 18 -14.35 -11.80 -1.13
C ASP A 18 -13.32 -10.69 -1.41
N LEU A 19 -12.37 -10.92 -2.33
CA LEU A 19 -11.38 -9.90 -2.70
C LEU A 19 -12.05 -8.71 -3.42
N VAL A 20 -11.69 -7.50 -3.02
CA VAL A 20 -12.19 -6.24 -3.59
C VAL A 20 -11.06 -5.24 -3.78
N ARG A 21 -11.08 -4.48 -4.88
CA ARG A 21 -10.20 -3.32 -5.04
C ARG A 21 -10.72 -2.15 -4.19
N VAL A 22 -9.83 -1.52 -3.44
CA VAL A 22 -10.09 -0.37 -2.57
C VAL A 22 -9.11 0.75 -2.90
N GLY A 23 -9.62 1.97 -3.00
CA GLY A 23 -8.82 3.15 -3.34
C GLY A 23 -8.81 3.48 -4.82
N SER A 24 -7.66 3.94 -5.31
CA SER A 24 -7.47 4.33 -6.71
C SER A 24 -7.74 3.16 -7.67
N GLU A 25 -8.29 3.46 -8.84
CA GLU A 25 -8.38 2.47 -9.91
C GLU A 25 -7.01 2.13 -10.51
N PHE A 26 -5.98 2.94 -10.26
CA PHE A 26 -4.62 2.72 -10.76
C PHE A 26 -3.68 2.67 -9.56
N ASP A 27 -2.52 3.32 -9.69
CA ASP A 27 -1.54 3.51 -8.63
C ASP A 27 -2.16 3.96 -7.31
N GLY A 28 -1.73 3.36 -6.19
CA GLY A 28 -2.19 3.66 -4.83
C GLY A 28 -3.46 2.95 -4.38
N GLY A 29 -4.07 2.11 -5.22
CA GLY A 29 -5.21 1.25 -4.86
C GLY A 29 -4.80 -0.21 -4.65
N TYR A 30 -5.41 -0.88 -3.68
CA TYR A 30 -5.03 -2.26 -3.30
C TYR A 30 -6.21 -3.21 -3.36
N VAL A 31 -5.94 -4.48 -3.65
CA VAL A 31 -6.92 -5.57 -3.61
C VAL A 31 -6.83 -6.26 -2.25
N VAL A 32 -7.93 -6.25 -1.50
CA VAL A 32 -7.98 -6.74 -0.11
C VAL A 32 -9.17 -7.66 0.15
N PRO A 33 -9.09 -8.59 1.12
CA PRO A 33 -10.25 -9.37 1.55
C PRO A 33 -11.29 -8.49 2.25
N ALA A 34 -12.49 -8.38 1.68
CA ALA A 34 -13.54 -7.49 2.18
C ALA A 34 -13.97 -7.82 3.61
N GLU A 35 -14.09 -9.11 3.95
CA GLU A 35 -14.55 -9.53 5.28
C GLU A 35 -13.52 -9.19 6.37
N ILE A 36 -12.23 -9.38 6.09
CA ILE A 36 -11.17 -9.06 7.05
C ILE A 36 -11.07 -7.55 7.22
N LEU A 37 -11.09 -6.80 6.12
CA LEU A 37 -11.06 -5.34 6.16
C LEU A 37 -12.21 -4.78 7.02
N ALA A 38 -13.43 -5.31 6.87
CA ALA A 38 -14.59 -4.86 7.62
C ALA A 38 -14.45 -5.06 9.14
N ASN A 39 -13.66 -6.07 9.56
CA ASN A 39 -13.39 -6.40 10.96
C ASN A 39 -12.21 -5.61 11.55
N CYS A 40 -11.46 -4.86 10.74
CA CYS A 40 -10.41 -3.98 11.23
C CYS A 40 -10.99 -2.71 11.88
N ASP A 41 -10.24 -2.12 12.83
CA ASP A 41 -10.66 -0.96 13.63
C ASP A 41 -9.63 0.20 13.67
N GLY A 42 -8.52 0.05 12.94
CA GLY A 42 -7.50 1.08 12.79
C GLY A 42 -6.72 0.93 11.49
N ILE A 43 -6.34 2.05 10.88
CA ILE A 43 -5.40 2.10 9.76
C ILE A 43 -4.11 2.81 10.20
N LEU A 44 -2.98 2.16 10.00
CA LEU A 44 -1.67 2.78 10.02
C LEU A 44 -1.17 2.87 8.58
N GLY A 45 -1.10 4.08 8.03
CA GLY A 45 -0.62 4.33 6.67
C GLY A 45 0.74 5.00 6.69
N LEU A 46 1.69 4.47 5.91
CA LEU A 46 3.06 4.96 5.82
C LEU A 46 3.34 5.35 4.36
N GLY A 47 3.64 6.63 4.12
CA GLY A 47 3.85 7.19 2.79
C GLY A 47 2.54 7.30 2.00
N ILE A 48 1.85 8.42 2.20
CA ILE A 48 0.51 8.63 1.63
C ILE A 48 0.58 9.49 0.39
N HIS A 49 1.56 10.41 0.35
CA HIS A 49 1.72 11.34 -0.76
C HIS A 49 0.38 12.05 -1.11
N ALA A 50 0.13 12.33 -2.39
CA ALA A 50 -1.06 13.07 -2.81
C ALA A 50 -2.33 12.21 -2.96
N ASP A 51 -2.26 10.90 -2.69
CA ASP A 51 -3.39 10.00 -2.85
C ASP A 51 -3.64 9.16 -1.59
N TRP A 52 -4.66 9.56 -0.83
CA TRP A 52 -5.19 8.82 0.32
C TRP A 52 -6.54 8.15 0.02
N SER A 53 -6.81 7.84 -1.25
CA SER A 53 -8.09 7.25 -1.67
C SER A 53 -8.29 5.86 -1.07
N PHE A 54 -7.22 5.07 -0.89
CA PHE A 54 -7.29 3.79 -0.21
C PHE A 54 -7.80 3.96 1.21
N GLU A 55 -7.16 4.82 2.01
CA GLU A 55 -7.49 5.03 3.41
C GLU A 55 -8.91 5.57 3.56
N GLU A 56 -9.32 6.51 2.70
CA GLU A 56 -10.69 7.04 2.67
C GLU A 56 -11.73 5.94 2.40
N GLN A 57 -11.48 5.10 1.39
CA GLN A 57 -12.39 4.02 1.02
C GLN A 57 -12.36 2.82 1.98
N ALA A 58 -11.22 2.53 2.61
CA ALA A 58 -11.05 1.48 3.60
C ALA A 58 -11.81 1.84 4.88
N LEU A 59 -11.64 3.07 5.39
CA LEU A 59 -12.37 3.57 6.55
C LEU A 59 -13.89 3.58 6.33
N ALA A 60 -14.36 3.75 5.09
CA ALA A 60 -15.77 3.66 4.77
C ALA A 60 -16.34 2.23 4.90
N ARG A 61 -15.49 1.21 4.82
CA ARG A 61 -15.84 -0.22 4.92
C ARG A 61 -15.63 -0.81 6.32
N MET A 62 -14.93 -0.10 7.20
CA MET A 62 -14.66 -0.50 8.59
C MET A 62 -15.76 -0.01 9.54
N ALA A 63 -16.06 -0.81 10.58
CA ALA A 63 -17.03 -0.44 11.61
C ALA A 63 -16.54 0.73 12.50
N VAL A 64 -15.24 0.75 12.80
CA VAL A 64 -14.60 1.80 13.60
C VAL A 64 -13.60 2.54 12.73
N ARG A 65 -13.80 3.86 12.62
CA ARG A 65 -12.92 4.72 11.83
C ARG A 65 -11.85 5.29 12.72
N ARG A 66 -10.60 4.88 12.52
CA ARG A 66 -9.44 5.49 13.16
C ARG A 66 -8.24 5.31 12.26
N ALA A 67 -7.47 6.37 12.08
CA ALA A 67 -6.23 6.25 11.35
C ALA A 67 -5.14 7.16 11.93
N ASP A 68 -3.92 6.65 11.87
CA ASP A 68 -2.68 7.43 11.99
C ASP A 68 -1.91 7.27 10.68
N LEU A 69 -1.71 8.40 10.00
CA LEU A 69 -1.28 8.47 8.63
C LEU A 69 0.03 9.27 8.58
N TYR A 70 1.15 8.60 8.31
CA TYR A 70 2.50 9.14 8.43
C TYR A 70 3.06 9.57 7.07
N ASP A 71 3.31 10.87 6.94
CA ASP A 71 3.94 11.46 5.76
C ASP A 71 4.53 12.85 6.08
N PRO A 72 5.82 13.12 5.84
CA PRO A 72 6.39 14.44 6.13
C PRO A 72 6.07 15.48 5.06
N THR A 73 5.66 15.07 3.86
CA THR A 73 5.57 15.92 2.66
C THR A 73 4.16 16.47 2.42
N THR A 74 3.14 15.67 2.69
CA THR A 74 1.75 15.87 2.29
C THR A 74 1.06 16.85 3.23
N THR A 75 1.37 18.12 3.03
CA THR A 75 0.86 19.19 3.89
C THR A 75 -0.08 20.10 3.12
N LEU A 76 -1.00 20.77 3.83
CA LEU A 76 -1.90 21.73 3.21
C LEU A 76 -1.15 22.84 2.43
N PRO A 77 -0.05 23.43 2.94
CA PRO A 77 0.77 24.36 2.16
C PRO A 77 1.36 23.74 0.88
N TRP A 78 1.84 22.49 0.95
CA TRP A 78 2.37 21.79 -0.22
C TRP A 78 1.28 21.54 -1.27
N LEU A 79 0.07 21.16 -0.86
CA LEU A 79 -1.07 20.97 -1.74
C LEU A 79 -1.51 22.28 -2.40
N TRP A 80 -1.58 23.38 -1.65
CA TRP A 80 -1.90 24.71 -2.20
C TRP A 80 -0.88 25.14 -3.25
N ARG A 81 0.41 24.90 -3.04
CA ARG A 81 1.46 25.20 -4.03
C ARG A 81 1.29 24.40 -5.32
N ARG A 82 0.70 23.20 -5.26
CA ARG A 82 0.44 22.35 -6.43
C ARG A 82 -0.88 22.65 -7.13
N ALA A 83 -1.86 23.26 -6.44
CA ALA A 83 -3.19 23.49 -6.98
C ALA A 83 -3.22 24.30 -8.30
N PRO A 84 -2.42 25.38 -8.51
CA PRO A 84 -2.40 26.13 -9.77
C PRO A 84 -2.03 25.28 -11.00
N TRP A 85 -1.17 24.26 -10.83
CA TRP A 85 -0.87 23.31 -11.91
C TRP A 85 -2.11 22.52 -12.36
N GLY A 86 -3.11 22.38 -11.49
CA GLY A 86 -4.40 21.80 -11.85
C GLY A 86 -5.12 22.59 -12.93
N ILE A 87 -5.07 23.93 -12.90
CA ILE A 87 -5.66 24.79 -13.95
C ILE A 87 -4.99 24.52 -15.30
N VAL A 88 -3.65 24.51 -15.32
CA VAL A 88 -2.85 24.21 -16.51
C VAL A 88 -3.21 22.84 -17.09
N ARG A 89 -3.44 21.84 -16.22
CA ARG A 89 -3.83 20.50 -16.66
C ARG A 89 -5.27 20.44 -17.18
N VAL A 90 -6.22 21.14 -16.55
CA VAL A 90 -7.60 21.23 -17.05
C VAL A 90 -7.62 21.88 -18.43
N LEU A 91 -7.03 23.07 -18.59
CA LEU A 91 -7.02 23.79 -19.87
C LEU A 91 -6.32 22.97 -20.96
N GLY A 92 -5.11 22.46 -20.68
CA GLY A 92 -4.40 21.62 -21.63
C GLY A 92 -5.13 20.31 -21.95
N GLY A 93 -5.87 19.74 -20.99
CA GLY A 93 -6.69 18.56 -21.18
C GLY A 93 -7.89 18.83 -22.10
N LEU A 94 -8.58 19.95 -21.91
CA LEU A 94 -9.68 20.38 -22.77
C LEU A 94 -9.21 20.64 -24.20
N LEU A 95 -8.11 21.40 -24.36
CA LEU A 95 -7.51 21.69 -25.67
C LEU A 95 -7.03 20.44 -26.42
N SER A 96 -6.60 19.41 -25.69
CA SER A 96 -6.11 18.16 -26.30
C SER A 96 -7.13 17.01 -26.32
N GLY A 97 -8.38 17.25 -25.89
CA GLY A 97 -9.40 16.20 -25.78
C GLY A 97 -9.08 15.09 -24.77
N LYS A 98 -8.12 15.31 -23.86
CA LYS A 98 -7.65 14.29 -22.89
C LYS A 98 -8.42 14.37 -21.58
N ALA A 99 -9.58 13.72 -21.51
CA ALA A 99 -10.45 13.69 -20.33
C ALA A 99 -9.70 13.32 -19.02
N LYS A 100 -8.76 12.37 -19.06
CA LYS A 100 -7.94 12.00 -17.89
C LYS A 100 -7.07 13.15 -17.37
N ARG A 101 -6.53 13.98 -18.26
CA ARG A 101 -5.74 15.16 -17.87
C ARG A 101 -6.61 16.21 -17.19
N VAL A 102 -7.86 16.34 -17.65
CA VAL A 102 -8.88 17.17 -17.00
C VAL A 102 -9.22 16.63 -15.60
N ALA A 103 -9.44 15.32 -15.48
CA ALA A 103 -9.74 14.68 -14.20
C ALA A 103 -8.60 14.87 -13.18
N ASP A 104 -7.34 14.62 -13.55
CA ASP A 104 -6.18 14.89 -12.68
C ASP A 104 -6.06 16.38 -12.34
N GLY A 105 -6.31 17.28 -13.29
CA GLY A 105 -6.34 18.72 -13.02
C GLY A 105 -7.38 19.11 -11.96
N ARG A 106 -8.61 18.58 -12.07
CA ARG A 106 -9.68 18.76 -11.08
C ARG A 106 -9.31 18.16 -9.73
N ALA A 107 -8.71 16.97 -9.71
CA ALA A 107 -8.27 16.31 -8.47
C ALA A 107 -7.23 17.16 -7.72
N ARG A 108 -6.25 17.74 -8.43
CA ARG A 108 -5.24 18.64 -7.84
C ARG A 108 -5.84 19.91 -7.25
N LEU A 109 -6.82 20.51 -7.94
CA LEU A 109 -7.52 21.69 -7.45
C LEU A 109 -8.34 21.39 -6.19
N ALA A 110 -8.97 20.22 -6.13
CA ALA A 110 -9.75 19.78 -4.98
C ALA A 110 -8.90 19.26 -3.81
N ALA A 111 -7.62 18.94 -4.03
CA ALA A 111 -6.78 18.27 -3.05
C ALA A 111 -6.66 19.01 -1.69
N PRO A 112 -6.47 20.35 -1.63
CA PRO A 112 -6.45 21.06 -0.35
C PRO A 112 -7.75 20.92 0.45
N TRP A 113 -8.91 20.98 -0.23
CA TRP A 113 -10.21 20.80 0.40
C TRP A 113 -10.42 19.35 0.85
N ARG A 114 -10.08 18.37 0.00
CA ARG A 114 -10.14 16.94 0.36
C ARG A 114 -9.29 16.65 1.60
N TYR A 115 -8.08 17.21 1.64
CA TYR A 115 -7.17 17.07 2.79
C TYR A 115 -7.83 17.63 4.06
N GLY A 116 -8.34 18.86 3.99
CA GLY A 116 -8.97 19.52 5.14
C GLY A 116 -10.23 18.82 5.64
N ARG A 117 -10.95 18.08 4.78
CA ARG A 117 -12.11 17.26 5.17
C ARG A 117 -11.69 15.91 5.76
N PHE A 118 -10.69 15.27 5.18
CA PHE A 118 -10.28 13.92 5.51
C PHE A 118 -9.44 13.86 6.80
N PHE A 119 -8.45 14.72 6.94
CA PHE A 119 -7.55 14.74 8.10
C PHE A 119 -8.15 15.54 9.26
N ARG A 120 -9.18 14.94 9.87
CA ARG A 120 -9.82 15.37 11.12
C ARG A 120 -10.00 14.17 12.01
N ASP A 121 -10.02 14.36 13.32
CA ASP A 121 -10.27 13.25 14.25
C ASP A 121 -11.54 12.49 13.84
N PRO A 122 -11.49 11.14 13.74
CA PRO A 122 -10.45 10.22 14.23
C PRO A 122 -9.31 9.88 13.25
N VAL A 123 -9.15 10.59 12.14
CA VAL A 123 -8.07 10.44 11.14
C VAL A 123 -6.99 11.50 11.37
N ARG A 124 -5.79 11.08 11.76
CA ARG A 124 -4.68 12.00 12.06
C ARG A 124 -3.60 11.91 11.00
N HIS A 125 -3.17 13.06 10.51
CA HIS A 125 -1.94 13.18 9.74
C HIS A 125 -0.76 13.40 10.70
N VAL A 126 0.22 12.52 10.67
CA VAL A 126 1.46 12.61 11.44
C VAL A 126 2.60 12.99 10.52
N ARG A 127 3.13 14.21 10.70
CA ARG A 127 4.18 14.78 9.86
C ARG A 127 5.57 14.29 10.26
N ALA A 128 5.84 13.02 10.04
CA ALA A 128 7.13 12.41 10.35
C ALA A 128 7.46 11.30 9.35
N PHE A 129 8.75 11.04 9.15
CA PHE A 129 9.18 9.78 8.52
C PHE A 129 8.89 8.61 9.45
N ILE A 130 8.75 7.42 8.87
CA ILE A 130 8.68 6.16 9.60
C ILE A 130 9.89 5.31 9.25
N GLY A 131 10.37 4.53 10.20
CA GLY A 131 11.40 3.53 9.95
C GLY A 131 11.48 2.51 11.08
N PRO A 132 12.59 1.75 11.17
CA PRO A 132 12.73 0.66 12.13
C PRO A 132 12.74 1.14 13.59
N GLU A 133 13.31 2.31 13.85
CA GLU A 133 13.55 2.84 15.20
C GLU A 133 13.29 4.36 15.27
N ASP A 134 13.16 4.88 16.49
CA ASP A 134 13.04 6.31 16.74
C ASP A 134 14.39 7.02 16.55
N ARG A 135 14.38 8.12 15.82
CA ARG A 135 15.51 9.05 15.68
C ARG A 135 15.01 10.45 15.34
N ALA A 136 15.90 11.43 15.32
CA ALA A 136 15.51 12.80 14.98
C ALA A 136 14.77 12.85 13.62
N GLY A 137 13.52 13.32 13.63
CA GLY A 137 12.67 13.42 12.43
C GLY A 137 12.00 12.13 11.95
N GLN A 138 12.22 11.00 12.63
CA GLN A 138 11.63 9.70 12.29
C GLN A 138 10.98 9.03 13.51
N VAL A 139 9.82 8.41 13.29
CA VAL A 139 9.12 7.59 14.26
C VAL A 139 9.41 6.11 13.98
N GLY A 140 9.73 5.33 15.00
CA GLY A 140 9.84 3.88 14.87
C GLY A 140 8.46 3.24 14.66
N ILE A 141 8.35 2.28 13.74
CA ILE A 141 7.09 1.61 13.41
C ILE A 141 6.42 0.98 14.64
N ALA A 142 7.20 0.39 15.56
CA ALA A 142 6.66 -0.18 16.79
C ALA A 142 5.98 0.90 17.67
N ARG A 143 6.56 2.11 17.74
CA ARG A 143 5.96 3.24 18.46
C ARG A 143 4.71 3.75 17.75
N ALA A 144 4.70 3.80 16.42
CA ALA A 144 3.53 4.19 15.64
C ALA A 144 2.34 3.23 15.85
N ILE A 145 2.61 1.92 15.84
CA ILE A 145 1.61 0.90 16.18
C ILE A 145 1.12 1.06 17.61
N ALA A 146 2.02 1.24 18.58
CA ALA A 146 1.64 1.46 19.98
C ALA A 146 0.78 2.71 20.16
N ALA A 147 1.08 3.80 19.45
CA ALA A 147 0.30 5.03 19.49
C ALA A 147 -1.12 4.83 18.93
N LEU A 148 -1.27 4.12 17.81
CA LEU A 148 -2.58 3.80 17.25
C LEU A 148 -3.37 2.87 18.18
N ARG A 149 -2.71 1.89 18.80
CA ARG A 149 -3.31 1.00 19.82
C ARG A 149 -3.77 1.75 21.06
N ALA A 150 -2.99 2.72 21.54
CA ALA A 150 -3.36 3.56 22.68
C ALA A 150 -4.63 4.40 22.42
N ARG A 151 -4.97 4.63 21.15
CA ARG A 151 -6.23 5.27 20.74
C ARG A 151 -7.41 4.30 20.65
N GLY A 152 -7.19 3.00 20.90
CA GLY A 152 -8.20 1.94 20.91
C GLY A 152 -8.28 1.11 19.62
N ALA A 153 -7.23 1.07 18.80
CA ALA A 153 -7.15 0.12 17.69
C ALA A 153 -6.61 -1.23 18.19
N SER A 154 -7.21 -2.33 17.75
CA SER A 154 -6.84 -3.69 18.11
C SER A 154 -6.68 -4.62 16.90
N ARG A 155 -7.26 -4.25 15.75
CA ARG A 155 -7.26 -5.00 14.49
C ARG A 155 -6.81 -4.04 13.39
N ILE A 156 -5.50 -4.00 13.13
CA ILE A 156 -4.89 -2.93 12.33
C ILE A 156 -4.71 -3.35 10.87
N VAL A 157 -5.06 -2.44 9.97
CA VAL A 157 -4.57 -2.41 8.58
C VAL A 157 -3.30 -1.58 8.53
N LEU A 158 -2.18 -2.17 8.11
CA LEU A 158 -0.92 -1.46 7.89
C LEU A 158 -0.68 -1.35 6.38
N LYS A 159 -0.65 -0.14 5.82
CA LYS A 159 -0.20 0.11 4.45
C LYS A 159 1.17 0.76 4.46
N MET A 160 2.10 0.22 3.69
CA MET A 160 3.49 0.65 3.62
C MET A 160 3.93 0.82 2.17
N ASP A 161 4.13 2.08 1.78
CA ASP A 161 4.69 2.48 0.49
C ASP A 161 5.61 3.67 0.78
N ILE A 162 6.89 3.39 0.99
CA ILE A 162 7.87 4.36 1.51
C ILE A 162 9.15 4.37 0.66
N GLU A 163 9.00 4.08 -0.64
CA GLU A 163 9.99 4.31 -1.69
C GLU A 163 11.35 3.63 -1.41
N GLY A 164 11.31 2.36 -0.99
CA GLY A 164 12.51 1.54 -0.73
C GLY A 164 12.86 1.34 0.73
N GLY A 165 12.23 2.09 1.66
CA GLY A 165 12.42 1.93 3.10
C GLY A 165 11.67 0.74 3.71
N GLU A 166 10.96 -0.05 2.90
CA GLU A 166 10.11 -1.15 3.35
C GLU A 166 10.94 -2.21 4.06
N TYR A 167 12.05 -2.64 3.44
CA TYR A 167 12.87 -3.75 3.94
C TYR A 167 13.47 -3.45 5.32
N GLU A 168 14.00 -2.24 5.55
CA GLU A 168 14.54 -1.83 6.84
C GLU A 168 13.45 -1.80 7.91
N THR A 169 12.25 -1.32 7.55
CA THR A 169 11.12 -1.21 8.47
C THR A 169 10.56 -2.60 8.83
N LEU A 170 10.58 -3.53 7.88
CA LEU A 170 10.11 -4.90 8.03
C LEU A 170 11.08 -5.82 8.78
N ALA A 171 12.39 -5.54 8.79
CA ALA A 171 13.42 -6.35 9.48
C ALA A 171 13.22 -6.52 11.00
N GLY A 172 12.23 -5.83 11.59
CA GLY A 172 11.86 -5.96 13.00
C GLY A 172 10.41 -6.42 13.21
N ILE A 173 9.80 -7.07 12.21
CA ILE A 173 8.36 -7.35 12.19
C ILE A 173 7.89 -8.19 13.37
N ALA A 174 8.71 -9.13 13.88
CA ALA A 174 8.37 -9.92 15.06
C ALA A 174 8.02 -9.07 16.31
N ARG A 175 8.50 -7.82 16.39
CA ARG A 175 8.21 -6.93 17.53
C ARG A 175 6.83 -6.30 17.49
N TRP A 176 6.15 -6.30 16.34
CA TRP A 176 4.93 -5.51 16.14
C TRP A 176 3.90 -6.14 15.21
N GLY A 177 4.27 -7.15 14.42
CA GLY A 177 3.44 -7.79 13.40
C GLY A 177 2.17 -8.43 13.95
N ASP A 178 2.20 -8.94 15.19
CA ASP A 178 1.03 -9.50 15.86
C ASP A 178 -0.14 -8.52 16.00
N ALA A 179 0.11 -7.21 15.97
CA ALA A 179 -0.93 -6.19 16.04
C ALA A 179 -1.68 -5.98 14.70
N VAL A 180 -1.15 -6.51 13.59
CA VAL A 180 -1.63 -6.25 12.23
C VAL A 180 -2.43 -7.44 11.73
N ASP A 181 -3.61 -7.16 11.17
CA ASP A 181 -4.49 -8.15 10.54
C ASP A 181 -4.28 -8.19 9.03
N LEU A 182 -4.14 -7.00 8.42
CA LEU A 182 -3.89 -6.81 7.00
C LEU A 182 -2.63 -5.96 6.83
N LEU A 183 -1.66 -6.48 6.11
CA LEU A 183 -0.41 -5.80 5.79
C LEU A 183 -0.37 -5.60 4.28
N LEU A 184 -0.27 -4.35 3.82
CA LEU A 184 -0.17 -3.98 2.42
C LEU A 184 1.19 -3.33 2.20
N VAL A 185 1.99 -3.88 1.30
CA VAL A 185 3.35 -3.39 1.05
C VAL A 185 3.59 -3.26 -0.44
N GLU A 186 4.08 -2.11 -0.90
CA GLU A 186 4.69 -1.99 -2.22
C GLU A 186 6.21 -2.17 -2.10
N PHE A 187 6.69 -3.35 -2.50
CA PHE A 187 8.12 -3.62 -2.48
C PHE A 187 8.78 -2.96 -3.67
N HIS A 188 9.75 -2.08 -3.39
CA HIS A 188 10.54 -1.41 -4.39
C HIS A 188 11.86 -2.14 -4.66
N GLY A 189 12.40 -2.01 -5.87
CA GLY A 189 13.81 -2.35 -6.15
C GLY A 189 14.18 -3.83 -6.08
N ILE A 190 13.25 -4.76 -6.23
CA ILE A 190 13.53 -6.21 -6.10
C ILE A 190 14.61 -6.68 -7.07
N HIS A 191 14.67 -6.13 -8.28
CA HIS A 191 15.73 -6.44 -9.25
C HIS A 191 17.16 -6.10 -8.78
N THR A 192 17.32 -5.16 -7.85
CA THR A 192 18.64 -4.76 -7.35
C THR A 192 19.17 -5.71 -6.29
N ASP A 193 18.28 -6.28 -5.47
CA ASP A 193 18.63 -7.22 -4.41
C ASP A 193 17.52 -8.28 -4.20
N PRO A 194 17.43 -9.27 -5.11
CA PRO A 194 16.46 -10.36 -4.98
C PRO A 194 16.64 -11.18 -3.69
N ALA A 195 17.87 -11.26 -3.18
CA ALA A 195 18.17 -12.01 -1.98
C ALA A 195 17.56 -11.35 -0.74
N ARG A 196 17.60 -10.01 -0.67
CA ARG A 196 16.93 -9.22 0.37
C ARG A 196 15.42 -9.39 0.33
N PHE A 197 14.81 -9.34 -0.86
CA PHE A 197 13.38 -9.62 -1.00
C PHE A 197 13.02 -11.01 -0.48
N ASN A 198 13.74 -12.05 -0.90
CA ASN A 198 13.50 -13.41 -0.42
C ASN A 198 13.67 -13.52 1.11
N ALA A 199 14.66 -12.84 1.70
CA ALA A 199 14.85 -12.83 3.15
C ALA A 199 13.68 -12.18 3.88
N THR A 200 13.24 -11.01 3.44
CA THR A 200 12.07 -10.32 4.01
C THR A 200 10.78 -11.13 3.85
N MET A 201 10.57 -11.77 2.70
CA MET A 201 9.42 -12.65 2.48
C MET A 201 9.42 -13.87 3.42
N ARG A 202 10.60 -14.44 3.75
CA ARG A 202 10.70 -15.52 4.74
C ARG A 202 10.29 -15.06 6.12
N GLU A 203 10.79 -13.92 6.59
CA GLU A 203 10.39 -13.35 7.89
C GLU A 203 8.89 -13.04 7.93
N LEU A 204 8.34 -12.46 6.87
CA LEU A 204 6.91 -12.20 6.73
C LEU A 204 6.09 -13.48 6.80
N SER A 205 6.56 -14.56 6.17
CA SER A 205 5.84 -15.83 6.07
C SER A 205 5.56 -16.48 7.42
N GLU A 206 6.27 -16.10 8.49
CA GLU A 206 6.03 -16.60 9.85
C GLU A 206 4.71 -16.09 10.44
N LEU A 207 4.33 -14.85 10.11
CA LEU A 207 3.17 -14.16 10.68
C LEU A 207 2.04 -13.95 9.67
N PHE A 208 2.38 -13.90 8.39
CA PHE A 208 1.49 -13.51 7.32
C PHE A 208 1.53 -14.50 6.15
N VAL A 209 0.52 -14.36 5.29
CA VAL A 209 0.37 -15.13 4.06
C VAL A 209 -0.21 -14.20 2.99
N PRO A 210 0.29 -14.21 1.75
CA PRO A 210 -0.26 -13.42 0.66
C PRO A 210 -1.74 -13.75 0.40
N ALA A 211 -2.54 -12.73 0.14
CA ALA A 211 -3.90 -12.85 -0.37
C ALA A 211 -4.03 -12.37 -1.82
N HIS A 212 -3.23 -11.38 -2.20
CA HIS A 212 -3.17 -10.85 -3.57
C HIS A 212 -1.82 -10.19 -3.85
N LEU A 213 -1.35 -10.29 -5.09
CA LEU A 213 -0.18 -9.59 -5.59
C LEU A 213 -0.55 -8.82 -6.86
N HIS A 214 0.06 -7.66 -7.08
CA HIS A 214 -0.08 -6.91 -8.32
C HIS A 214 1.26 -6.29 -8.72
N GLY A 215 1.66 -6.49 -9.97
CA GLY A 215 2.97 -6.04 -10.46
C GLY A 215 2.90 -4.61 -10.99
N ASN A 216 3.72 -3.70 -10.46
CA ASN A 216 3.74 -2.33 -10.92
C ASN A 216 4.42 -2.25 -12.30
N ASN A 217 3.66 -1.86 -13.31
CA ASN A 217 4.10 -1.77 -14.71
C ASN A 217 4.97 -0.55 -15.04
N SER A 218 5.43 0.18 -14.02
CA SER A 218 6.36 1.31 -14.16
C SER A 218 7.83 0.91 -13.99
N ALA A 219 8.09 -0.33 -13.54
CA ALA A 219 9.42 -0.84 -13.26
C ALA A 219 9.82 -1.97 -14.22
N PRO A 220 11.13 -2.23 -14.41
CA PRO A 220 11.58 -3.39 -15.17
C PRO A 220 11.20 -4.71 -14.46
N LEU A 221 11.37 -5.84 -15.15
CA LEU A 221 11.30 -7.16 -14.52
C LEU A 221 12.67 -7.57 -13.96
N THR A 222 12.66 -8.48 -13.00
CA THR A 222 13.84 -9.24 -12.60
C THR A 222 14.28 -10.19 -13.73
N ALA A 223 15.48 -10.76 -13.62
CA ALA A 223 16.01 -11.67 -14.64
C ALA A 223 15.16 -12.94 -14.84
N ASP A 224 14.43 -13.38 -13.80
CA ASP A 224 13.49 -14.50 -13.82
C ASP A 224 12.03 -14.07 -14.09
N GLY A 225 11.81 -12.84 -14.54
CA GLY A 225 10.50 -12.35 -14.97
C GLY A 225 9.52 -11.98 -13.84
N PHE A 226 9.99 -11.77 -12.61
CA PHE A 226 9.17 -11.17 -11.55
C PHE A 226 9.07 -9.65 -11.73
N PRO A 227 7.98 -9.00 -11.29
CA PRO A 227 7.95 -7.55 -11.19
C PRO A 227 9.03 -7.06 -10.22
N SER A 228 9.80 -6.05 -10.62
CA SER A 228 10.78 -5.42 -9.74
C SER A 228 10.12 -4.54 -8.66
N MET A 229 8.89 -4.12 -8.93
CA MET A 229 8.03 -3.41 -8.00
C MET A 229 6.70 -4.15 -7.93
N VAL A 230 6.30 -4.56 -6.74
CA VAL A 230 5.11 -5.40 -6.53
C VAL A 230 4.35 -4.94 -5.29
N GLU A 231 3.05 -4.74 -5.45
CA GLU A 231 2.11 -4.53 -4.36
C GLU A 231 1.66 -5.90 -3.85
N ILE A 232 1.83 -6.17 -2.56
CA ILE A 232 1.37 -7.42 -1.95
C ILE A 232 0.44 -7.08 -0.80
N THR A 233 -0.76 -7.67 -0.83
CA THR A 233 -1.66 -7.72 0.30
C THR A 233 -1.46 -9.03 1.04
N PHE A 234 -1.03 -8.93 2.28
CA PHE A 234 -0.85 -10.01 3.23
C PHE A 234 -1.96 -10.03 4.26
N VAL A 235 -2.34 -11.24 4.66
CA VAL A 235 -3.28 -11.51 5.75
C VAL A 235 -2.53 -12.18 6.88
N SER A 236 -2.79 -11.76 8.12
CA SER A 236 -2.22 -12.41 9.29
C SER A 236 -2.72 -13.85 9.42
N ARG A 237 -1.82 -14.79 9.65
CA ARG A 237 -2.16 -16.21 9.84
C ARG A 237 -3.16 -16.42 10.98
N ARG A 238 -3.15 -15.56 12.00
CA ARG A 238 -4.03 -15.66 13.19
C ARG A 238 -5.50 -15.37 12.90
N VAL A 239 -5.81 -14.73 11.77
CA VAL A 239 -7.20 -14.39 11.38
C VAL A 239 -7.75 -15.33 10.29
N LEU A 240 -6.98 -16.34 9.90
CA LEU A 240 -7.37 -17.33 8.90
C LEU A 240 -7.79 -18.65 9.55
N PRO A 241 -8.79 -19.34 8.98
CA PRO A 241 -9.12 -20.70 9.40
C PRO A 241 -7.95 -21.65 9.09
N GLN A 242 -7.79 -22.68 9.92
CA GLN A 242 -6.78 -23.73 9.74
C GLN A 242 -7.43 -25.00 9.14
N PRO A 243 -6.74 -25.73 8.25
CA PRO A 243 -5.41 -25.43 7.70
C PRO A 243 -5.44 -24.26 6.69
N ILE A 244 -4.36 -23.49 6.61
CA ILE A 244 -4.20 -22.43 5.61
C ILE A 244 -3.73 -23.06 4.29
N GLU A 245 -4.58 -23.03 3.27
CA GLU A 245 -4.23 -23.47 1.92
C GLU A 245 -3.80 -22.28 1.05
N VAL A 246 -2.63 -22.39 0.45
CA VAL A 246 -2.07 -21.42 -0.50
C VAL A 246 -1.78 -22.12 -1.83
N ALA A 247 -1.87 -21.36 -2.92
CA ALA A 247 -1.56 -21.87 -4.24
C ALA A 247 -0.87 -20.80 -5.09
N GLU A 248 -0.13 -21.26 -6.09
CA GLU A 248 0.37 -20.42 -7.18
C GLU A 248 -0.81 -19.74 -7.89
N ARG A 249 -0.64 -18.46 -8.25
CA ARG A 249 -1.62 -17.65 -8.99
C ARG A 249 -0.95 -16.95 -10.16
N ALA A 250 -1.75 -16.65 -11.18
CA ALA A 250 -1.35 -15.79 -12.28
C ALA A 250 -1.97 -14.41 -12.09
N TYR A 251 -1.15 -13.38 -12.27
CA TYR A 251 -1.54 -11.98 -12.20
C TYR A 251 -1.28 -11.30 -13.55
N PRO A 252 -2.06 -10.26 -13.92
CA PRO A 252 -3.14 -9.65 -13.14
C PRO A 252 -4.45 -10.48 -13.12
N ASP A 253 -5.25 -10.39 -12.04
CA ASP A 253 -6.66 -10.80 -12.05
C ASP A 253 -7.48 -9.74 -12.78
N ALA A 254 -7.96 -10.05 -13.98
CA ALA A 254 -8.69 -9.11 -14.84
C ALA A 254 -9.91 -8.43 -14.16
N ARG A 255 -10.51 -9.06 -13.14
CA ARG A 255 -11.65 -8.50 -12.41
C ARG A 255 -11.21 -7.44 -11.40
N LEU A 256 -10.01 -7.58 -10.83
CA LEU A 256 -9.55 -6.82 -9.66
C LEU A 256 -8.44 -5.84 -10.00
N ASP A 257 -7.55 -6.20 -10.91
CA ASP A 257 -6.30 -5.50 -11.18
C ASP A 257 -6.40 -4.51 -12.32
N ARG A 258 -5.60 -3.46 -12.21
CA ARG A 258 -5.50 -2.36 -13.16
C ARG A 258 -4.07 -1.85 -13.14
N PRO A 259 -3.51 -1.44 -14.30
CA PRO A 259 -2.12 -1.02 -14.36
C PRO A 259 -1.85 0.24 -13.51
N ASN A 260 -0.77 0.25 -12.73
CA ASN A 260 -0.33 1.44 -11.98
C ASN A 260 -0.11 2.64 -12.91
N SER A 261 0.62 2.41 -14.00
CA SER A 261 0.93 3.39 -15.02
C SER A 261 0.11 3.20 -16.29
N LEU A 262 -0.54 4.28 -16.70
CA LEU A 262 -1.28 4.36 -17.96
C LEU A 262 -0.40 4.37 -19.22
N ARG A 263 0.93 4.32 -19.07
CA ARG A 263 1.87 4.37 -20.21
C ARG A 263 2.02 3.02 -20.90
N GLY A 264 1.64 1.92 -20.25
CA GLY A 264 1.79 0.58 -20.77
C GLY A 264 0.70 -0.37 -20.26
N PRO A 265 0.67 -1.61 -20.78
CA PRO A 265 -0.19 -2.67 -20.25
C PRO A 265 0.28 -3.10 -18.86
N ASP A 266 -0.55 -3.90 -18.19
CA ASP A 266 -0.22 -4.52 -16.90
C ASP A 266 0.90 -5.58 -17.02
N VAL A 267 1.52 -5.96 -15.90
CA VAL A 267 2.60 -6.96 -15.85
C VAL A 267 2.02 -8.35 -15.63
N SER A 268 2.23 -9.24 -16.59
CA SER A 268 1.84 -10.66 -16.44
C SER A 268 2.94 -11.48 -15.78
N PHE A 269 2.62 -12.17 -14.70
CA PHE A 269 3.56 -13.07 -14.00
C PHE A 269 2.82 -14.17 -13.21
N ARG A 270 3.57 -15.21 -12.83
CA ARG A 270 3.12 -16.26 -11.90
C ARG A 270 3.82 -16.09 -10.56
N ALA A 271 3.06 -16.23 -9.49
CA ALA A 271 3.52 -16.04 -8.11
C ALA A 271 2.97 -17.12 -7.19
#